data_AF-A0A401GAE1-F1
#
_entry.id   AF-A0A401GAE1-F1
#
_cell.length_a   1.000
_cell.length_b   1.000
_cell.length_c   1.000
_cell.angle_alpha   90.00
_cell.angle_beta   90.00
_cell.angle_gamma   90.00
#
_symmetry.space_group_name_H-M   'P 1'
#
loop_
_entity.id
_entity.type
_entity.pdbx_description
1 polymer ?
#
loop_
_entity_poly.entity_id
_entity_poly.type
_entity_poly.pdbx_seq_one_letter_code
_entity_poly.pdbx_strand_id
1 'polypeptide(L)'
;MDDDYYSVESILAENQKVQCTFKVDIPDMGHLDGGNERDIKALSKAQIPMWMAYILIYSDHADFTIPPPFSSRVRNALKAEPCSVRLASLVGQAGMWYGFGRMIMRLLDDMSAQEISNVLVKTFQARLSEIVDQAQHFASIHAAAAASEGSGAIRIGGDTVTIGFREGLDVTERELFVLAQESARRMKRWYESSEKGRR
;
A
#
# COMPACT_ATOMS: atom_id res chain seq x y z
N MET A 1 -0.22 3.10 -11.23
CA MET A 1 0.36 4.17 -10.38
C MET A 1 1.64 4.61 -11.05
N ASP A 2 1.55 5.72 -11.77
CA ASP A 2 2.67 6.30 -12.49
C ASP A 2 3.50 7.13 -11.51
N ASP A 3 4.83 6.98 -11.55
CA ASP A 3 5.75 7.86 -10.83
C ASP A 3 5.86 9.19 -11.60
N ASP A 4 4.77 9.94 -11.56
CA ASP A 4 4.71 11.28 -12.14
C ASP A 4 5.09 12.34 -11.11
N TYR A 5 5.87 13.33 -11.56
CA TYR A 5 6.35 14.43 -10.73
C TYR A 5 5.19 15.27 -10.14
N TYR A 6 4.08 15.39 -10.87
CA TYR A 6 2.91 16.16 -10.43
C TYR A 6 1.89 15.34 -9.64
N SER A 7 2.14 14.05 -9.45
CA SER A 7 1.26 13.18 -8.66
C SER A 7 1.45 13.45 -7.17
N VAL A 8 0.39 13.94 -6.52
CA VAL A 8 0.36 14.12 -5.06
C VAL A 8 0.58 12.79 -4.34
N GLU A 9 0.07 11.69 -4.89
CA GLU A 9 0.25 10.36 -4.31
C GLU A 9 1.70 9.92 -4.36
N SER A 10 2.40 10.18 -5.46
CA SER A 10 3.83 9.88 -5.61
C SER A 10 4.67 10.71 -4.64
N ILE A 11 4.38 12.02 -4.52
CA ILE A 11 5.03 12.91 -3.55
C ILE A 11 4.83 12.40 -2.10
N LEU A 12 3.61 12.00 -1.77
CA LEU A 12 3.30 11.46 -0.43
C LEU A 12 3.96 10.09 -0.20
N ALA A 13 4.10 9.26 -1.24
CA ALA A 13 4.76 7.97 -1.16
C ALA A 13 6.25 8.12 -0.84
N GLU A 14 6.93 9.07 -1.50
CA GLU A 14 8.36 9.33 -1.29
C GLU A 14 8.69 9.88 0.11
N ASN A 15 7.70 10.32 0.88
CA ASN A 15 7.90 10.73 2.27
C ASN A 15 8.09 9.52 3.22
N GLN A 16 7.85 8.29 2.76
CA GLN A 16 8.12 7.09 3.53
C GLN A 16 9.61 7.04 3.92
N LYS A 17 9.88 6.76 5.21
CA LYS A 17 11.25 6.71 5.72
C LYS A 17 11.88 5.33 5.57
N VAL A 18 13.18 5.31 5.31
CA VAL A 18 14.05 4.14 5.31
C VAL A 18 15.22 4.35 6.26
N GLN A 19 15.69 3.26 6.86
CA GLN A 19 16.86 3.31 7.73
C GLN A 19 18.13 3.36 6.88
N CYS A 20 18.83 4.48 6.94
CA CYS A 20 20.13 4.67 6.31
C CYS A 20 21.25 4.58 7.37
N THR A 21 22.39 4.01 6.99
CA THR A 21 23.63 4.01 7.76
C THR A 21 24.65 4.84 7.00
N PHE A 22 25.09 5.96 7.58
CA PHE A 22 26.00 6.88 6.90
C PHE A 22 27.42 6.31 6.82
N LYS A 23 28.08 6.52 5.68
CA LYS A 23 29.49 6.12 5.46
C LYS A 23 30.48 7.22 5.83
N VAL A 24 30.00 8.46 5.86
CA VAL A 24 30.81 9.67 6.04
C VAL A 24 30.24 10.54 7.15
N ASP A 25 31.09 11.38 7.74
CA ASP A 25 30.66 12.45 8.63
C ASP A 25 29.98 13.56 7.82
N ILE A 26 28.79 14.01 8.25
CA ILE A 26 28.06 15.13 7.64
C ILE A 26 27.96 16.25 8.67
N PRO A 27 28.68 17.37 8.47
CA PRO A 27 28.69 18.48 9.42
C PRO A 27 27.34 19.19 9.47
N ASP A 28 26.99 19.70 10.65
CA ASP A 28 25.82 20.56 10.91
C ASP A 28 24.44 19.95 10.55
N MET A 29 24.35 18.63 10.35
CA MET A 29 23.13 17.90 9.95
C MET A 29 22.58 16.95 11.02
N GLY A 30 23.09 16.98 12.25
CA GLY A 30 22.64 16.07 13.31
C GLY A 30 21.17 16.22 13.72
N HIS A 31 20.52 17.32 13.33
CA HIS A 31 19.08 17.55 13.54
C HIS A 31 18.16 16.70 12.64
N LEU A 32 18.68 16.02 11.61
CA LEU A 32 17.85 15.30 10.63
C LEU A 32 17.05 14.14 11.24
N ASP A 33 17.53 13.51 12.31
CA ASP A 33 16.81 12.45 13.04
C ASP A 33 16.04 13.00 14.26
N GLY A 34 15.92 14.32 14.40
CA GLY A 34 15.28 14.98 15.54
C GLY A 34 16.13 14.98 16.82
N GLY A 35 17.43 14.71 16.70
CA GLY A 35 18.40 14.78 17.79
C GLY A 35 18.95 16.20 18.03
N ASN A 36 19.71 16.36 19.11
CA ASN A 36 20.44 17.59 19.45
C ASN A 36 21.92 17.53 19.03
N GLU A 37 22.30 16.51 18.26
CA GLU A 37 23.66 16.40 17.76
C GLU A 37 23.90 17.47 16.69
N ARG A 38 25.13 17.99 16.66
CA ARG A 38 25.53 18.97 15.65
C ARG A 38 25.74 18.31 14.30
N ASP A 39 26.50 17.22 14.26
CA ASP A 39 26.89 16.51 13.05
C ASP A 39 26.28 15.11 13.03
N ILE A 40 26.13 14.53 11.83
CA ILE A 40 25.92 13.09 11.67
C ILE A 40 27.30 12.45 11.56
N LYS A 41 27.60 11.48 12.43
CA LYS A 41 28.86 10.73 12.37
C LYS A 41 28.76 9.54 11.43
N ALA A 42 29.87 9.15 10.81
CA ALA A 42 29.98 7.90 10.09
C ALA A 42 29.51 6.73 10.97
N LEU A 43 28.90 5.73 10.35
CA LEU A 43 28.25 4.56 10.96
C LEU A 43 26.99 4.86 11.81
N SER A 44 26.62 6.14 11.97
CA SER A 44 25.33 6.48 12.59
C SER A 44 24.17 6.03 11.69
N LYS A 45 23.03 5.74 12.33
CA LYS A 45 21.82 5.30 11.66
C LYS A 45 20.73 6.35 11.85
N ALA A 46 20.06 6.74 10.77
CA ALA A 46 18.94 7.68 10.82
C ALA A 46 17.80 7.24 9.92
N GLN A 47 16.58 7.70 10.21
CA GLN A 47 15.40 7.47 9.38
C GLN A 47 15.26 8.57 8.33
N ILE A 48 15.61 8.27 7.09
CA ILE A 48 15.67 9.22 5.98
C ILE A 48 14.47 9.01 5.03
N PRO A 49 13.74 10.07 4.65
CA PRO A 49 12.69 9.98 3.62
C PRO A 49 13.24 9.49 2.28
N MET A 50 12.45 8.71 1.54
CA MET A 50 12.87 8.12 0.27
C MET A 50 13.36 9.15 -0.76
N TRP A 51 12.69 10.30 -0.88
CA TRP A 51 13.09 11.37 -1.81
C TRP A 51 14.54 11.84 -1.60
N MET A 52 15.06 11.76 -0.37
CA MET A 52 16.45 12.11 -0.04
C MET A 52 17.38 10.89 -0.08
N ALA A 53 16.87 9.73 0.32
CA ALA A 53 17.66 8.49 0.40
C ALA A 53 18.31 8.12 -0.94
N TYR A 54 17.60 8.31 -2.07
CA TYR A 54 18.13 8.07 -3.40
C TYR A 54 19.47 8.78 -3.65
N ILE A 55 19.53 10.07 -3.31
CA ILE A 55 20.71 10.90 -3.56
C ILE A 55 21.88 10.42 -2.69
N LEU A 56 21.61 10.13 -1.41
CA LEU A 56 22.64 9.69 -0.47
C LEU A 56 23.21 8.31 -0.82
N ILE A 57 22.35 7.38 -1.25
CA ILE A 57 22.75 6.01 -1.57
C ILE A 57 23.49 5.96 -2.92
N TYR A 58 22.96 6.60 -3.97
CA TYR A 58 23.62 6.61 -5.27
C TYR A 58 24.94 7.40 -5.29
N SER A 59 25.10 8.36 -4.38
CA SER A 59 26.38 9.08 -4.20
C SER A 59 27.37 8.36 -3.27
N ASP A 60 27.05 7.14 -2.83
CA ASP A 60 27.88 6.34 -1.91
C ASP A 60 28.16 7.02 -0.56
N HIS A 61 27.21 7.83 -0.07
CA HIS A 61 27.32 8.50 1.24
C HIS A 61 26.61 7.74 2.36
N ALA A 62 25.68 6.83 2.02
CA ALA A 62 24.99 5.98 2.97
C ALA A 62 24.63 4.63 2.35
N ASP A 63 24.60 3.59 3.18
CA ASP A 63 23.89 2.34 2.86
C ASP A 63 22.48 2.38 3.45
N PHE A 64 21.60 1.50 2.98
CA PHE A 64 20.27 1.33 3.58
C PHE A 64 20.04 -0.11 4.04
N THR A 65 19.15 -0.25 5.03
CA THR A 65 18.66 -1.56 5.47
C THR A 65 17.30 -1.82 4.85
N ILE A 66 17.08 -3.05 4.35
CA ILE A 66 15.78 -3.46 3.82
C ILE A 66 14.71 -3.25 4.90
N PRO A 67 13.65 -2.46 4.62
CA PRO A 67 12.64 -2.14 5.61
C PRO A 67 11.86 -3.35 6.12
N PRO A 68 11.34 -3.32 7.37
CA PRO A 68 10.55 -4.42 7.94
C PRO A 68 9.39 -4.94 7.06
N PRO A 69 8.65 -4.10 6.31
CA PRO A 69 7.59 -4.54 5.39
C PRO A 69 8.06 -5.49 4.27
N PHE A 70 9.36 -5.51 3.98
CA PHE A 70 9.98 -6.38 2.99
C PHE A 70 10.95 -7.38 3.62
N SER A 71 10.94 -7.54 4.95
CA SER A 71 11.73 -8.54 5.65
C SER A 71 11.42 -9.95 5.16
N SER A 72 12.37 -10.88 5.32
CA SER A 72 12.19 -12.29 4.95
C SER A 72 10.96 -12.92 5.59
N ARG A 73 10.64 -12.55 6.84
CA ARG A 73 9.42 -12.99 7.54
C ARG A 73 8.15 -12.61 6.77
N VAL A 74 8.03 -11.35 6.36
CA VAL A 74 6.87 -10.87 5.60
C VAL A 74 6.82 -11.52 4.22
N ARG A 75 7.97 -11.60 3.53
CA ARG A 75 8.04 -12.28 2.22
C ARG A 75 7.60 -13.75 2.31
N ASN A 76 7.97 -14.45 3.37
CA ASN A 76 7.57 -15.84 3.57
C ASN A 76 6.07 -15.98 3.88
N ALA A 77 5.51 -15.07 4.69
CA ALA A 77 4.07 -15.05 4.94
C ALA A 77 3.27 -14.80 3.65
N LEU A 78 3.71 -13.84 2.83
CA LEU A 78 3.10 -13.56 1.52
C LEU A 78 3.27 -14.72 0.53
N LYS A 79 4.42 -15.41 0.53
CA LYS A 79 4.61 -16.61 -0.29
C LYS A 79 3.71 -17.77 0.12
N ALA A 80 3.33 -17.85 1.41
CA ALA A 80 2.48 -18.90 1.94
C ALA A 80 1.00 -18.63 1.71
N GLU A 81 0.51 -17.45 2.09
CA GLU A 81 -0.90 -17.08 1.95
C GLU A 81 -1.06 -15.54 1.83
N PRO A 82 -1.03 -15.00 0.60
CA PRO A 82 -1.14 -13.56 0.34
C PRO A 82 -2.39 -12.90 0.91
N CYS A 83 -3.54 -13.59 0.89
CA CYS A 83 -4.83 -13.02 1.27
C CYS A 83 -4.94 -12.78 2.79
N SER A 84 -4.22 -13.58 3.59
CA SER A 84 -4.21 -13.45 5.05
C SER A 84 -3.44 -12.22 5.57
N VAL A 85 -2.58 -11.61 4.74
CA VAL A 85 -1.71 -10.51 5.15
C VAL A 85 -2.40 -9.17 4.96
N ARG A 86 -2.43 -8.35 6.01
CA ARG A 86 -2.93 -6.97 5.96
C ARG A 86 -1.84 -6.02 5.47
N LEU A 87 -1.75 -5.80 4.16
CA LEU A 87 -0.70 -5.00 3.51
C LEU A 87 -0.62 -3.57 4.05
N ALA A 88 -1.78 -2.92 4.23
CA ALA A 88 -1.83 -1.55 4.74
C ALA A 88 -1.30 -1.42 6.18
N SER A 89 -1.31 -2.49 6.97
CA SER A 89 -0.77 -2.49 8.34
C SER A 89 0.74 -2.69 8.38
N LEU A 90 1.35 -3.13 7.28
CA LEU A 90 2.81 -3.29 7.19
C LEU A 90 3.49 -1.93 7.02
N VAL A 91 2.88 -1.03 6.24
CA VAL A 91 3.42 0.31 5.99
C VAL A 91 2.70 1.30 6.88
N GLY A 92 3.39 2.39 7.23
CA GLY A 92 2.83 3.45 8.06
C GLY A 92 1.80 4.31 7.31
N GLN A 93 2.00 5.62 7.38
CA GLN A 93 1.12 6.61 6.73
C GLN A 93 0.83 6.23 5.26
N ALA A 94 -0.43 6.40 4.86
CA ALA A 94 -1.02 6.04 3.56
C ALA A 94 -1.20 4.54 3.23
N GLY A 95 -0.45 3.60 3.81
CA GLY A 95 -0.64 2.16 3.54
C GLY A 95 -0.32 1.77 2.08
N MET A 96 0.76 2.33 1.53
CA MET A 96 1.24 2.09 0.15
C MET A 96 2.37 1.06 0.11
N TRP A 97 2.03 -0.21 0.29
CA TRP A 97 2.98 -1.32 0.26
C TRP A 97 3.52 -1.60 -1.15
N TYR A 98 2.68 -1.62 -2.20
CA TYR A 98 3.18 -1.86 -3.57
C TYR A 98 4.06 -0.70 -4.05
N GLY A 99 3.63 0.54 -3.79
CA GLY A 99 4.42 1.74 -4.10
C GLY A 99 5.78 1.73 -3.40
N PHE A 100 5.79 1.43 -2.10
CA PHE A 100 7.04 1.34 -1.34
C PHE A 100 7.94 0.21 -1.83
N GLY A 101 7.37 -0.92 -2.25
CA GLY A 101 8.14 -2.02 -2.82
C GLY A 101 8.89 -1.63 -4.08
N ARG A 102 8.23 -0.90 -4.99
CA ARG A 102 8.88 -0.36 -6.20
C ARG A 102 9.99 0.63 -5.88
N MET A 103 9.77 1.49 -4.88
CA MET A 103 10.79 2.44 -4.42
C MET A 103 12.04 1.72 -3.86
N ILE A 104 11.85 0.66 -3.08
CA ILE A 104 12.95 -0.15 -2.53
C ILE A 104 13.67 -0.93 -3.61
N MET A 105 12.97 -1.47 -4.61
CA MET A 105 13.59 -2.18 -5.73
C MET A 105 14.62 -1.32 -6.47
N ARG A 106 14.40 -0.01 -6.57
CA ARG A 106 15.36 0.92 -7.20
C ARG A 106 16.69 1.04 -6.46
N LEU A 107 16.69 0.77 -5.15
CA LEU A 107 17.89 0.86 -4.31
C LEU A 107 18.64 -0.47 -4.22
N LEU A 108 18.05 -1.57 -4.69
CA LEU A 108 18.61 -2.92 -4.60
C LEU A 108 19.41 -3.29 -5.85
N ASP A 109 20.27 -4.30 -5.69
CA ASP A 109 20.91 -4.99 -6.81
C ASP A 109 19.89 -5.83 -7.59
N ASP A 110 20.21 -6.16 -8.84
CA ASP A 110 19.30 -6.84 -9.77
C ASP A 110 18.68 -8.12 -9.20
N MET A 111 19.48 -8.92 -8.47
CA MET A 111 18.99 -10.17 -7.87
C MET A 111 17.96 -9.93 -6.78
N SER A 112 18.24 -9.04 -5.82
CA SER A 112 17.32 -8.74 -4.72
C SER A 112 16.10 -7.97 -5.21
N ALA A 113 16.28 -7.05 -6.17
CA ALA A 113 15.20 -6.33 -6.83
C ALA A 113 14.23 -7.29 -7.53
N GLN A 114 14.76 -8.32 -8.21
CA GLN A 114 13.93 -9.34 -8.85
C GLN A 114 13.19 -10.22 -7.84
N GLU A 115 13.78 -10.51 -6.66
CA GLU A 115 13.07 -11.22 -5.59
C GLU A 115 11.86 -10.42 -5.11
N ILE A 116 12.04 -9.12 -4.82
CA ILE A 116 10.95 -8.24 -4.38
C ILE A 116 9.90 -8.10 -5.48
N SER A 117 10.32 -7.84 -6.72
CA SER A 117 9.43 -7.77 -7.89
C SER A 117 8.50 -8.97 -7.99
N ASN A 118 9.05 -10.18 -7.89
CA ASN A 118 8.27 -11.42 -7.91
C ASN A 118 7.27 -11.52 -6.76
N VAL A 119 7.66 -11.09 -5.55
CA VAL A 119 6.74 -11.08 -4.39
C VAL A 119 5.62 -10.07 -4.60
N LEU A 120 5.90 -8.86 -5.10
CA LEU A 120 4.88 -7.85 -5.39
C LEU A 120 3.86 -8.36 -6.40
N VAL A 121 4.33 -8.85 -7.55
CA VAL A 121 3.46 -9.32 -8.65
C VAL A 121 2.62 -10.53 -8.22
N LYS A 122 3.22 -11.53 -7.59
CA LYS A 122 2.49 -12.72 -7.14
C LYS A 122 1.45 -12.40 -6.07
N THR A 123 1.79 -11.52 -5.13
CA THR A 123 0.87 -11.05 -4.08
C THR A 123 -0.34 -10.36 -4.70
N PHE A 124 -0.11 -9.44 -5.64
CA PHE A 124 -1.19 -8.74 -6.34
C PHE A 124 -2.10 -9.71 -7.11
N GLN A 125 -1.52 -10.62 -7.89
CA GLN A 125 -2.29 -11.59 -8.69
C GLN A 125 -3.15 -12.51 -7.81
N ALA A 126 -2.60 -13.01 -6.70
CA ALA A 126 -3.31 -13.92 -5.81
C ALA A 126 -4.48 -13.23 -5.08
N ARG A 127 -4.32 -11.96 -4.70
CA ARG A 127 -5.34 -11.19 -3.97
C ARG A 127 -6.43 -10.62 -4.88
N LEU A 128 -6.16 -10.48 -6.17
CA LEU A 128 -7.05 -9.83 -7.14
C LEU A 128 -8.45 -10.44 -7.18
N SER A 129 -8.57 -11.77 -7.25
CA SER A 129 -9.88 -12.44 -7.33
C SER A 129 -10.71 -12.17 -6.08
N GLU A 130 -10.13 -12.30 -4.89
CA GLU A 130 -10.83 -12.05 -3.64
C GLU A 130 -11.28 -10.59 -3.53
N ILE A 131 -10.44 -9.63 -3.93
CA ILE A 131 -10.80 -8.20 -3.93
C ILE A 131 -12.03 -7.95 -4.79
N VAL A 132 -12.08 -8.53 -6.00
CA VAL A 132 -13.21 -8.36 -6.92
C VAL A 132 -14.46 -9.06 -6.37
N ASP A 133 -14.34 -10.29 -5.88
CA ASP A 133 -15.45 -11.06 -5.31
C ASP A 133 -16.07 -10.33 -4.12
N GLN A 134 -15.23 -9.84 -3.21
CA GLN A 134 -15.68 -9.05 -2.06
C GLN A 134 -16.32 -7.74 -2.51
N ALA A 135 -15.74 -7.02 -3.47
CA ALA A 135 -16.32 -5.78 -3.99
C ALA A 135 -17.74 -6.00 -4.55
N GLN A 136 -17.96 -7.07 -5.30
CA GLN A 136 -19.27 -7.45 -5.84
C GLN A 136 -20.25 -7.85 -4.73
N HIS A 137 -19.79 -8.67 -3.79
CA HIS A 137 -20.60 -9.09 -2.64
C HIS A 137 -21.06 -7.89 -1.80
N PHE A 138 -20.15 -6.99 -1.44
CA PHE A 138 -20.49 -5.78 -0.69
C PHE A 138 -21.36 -4.80 -1.49
N ALA A 139 -21.20 -4.70 -2.81
CA ALA A 139 -22.11 -3.93 -3.66
C ALA A 139 -23.56 -4.45 -3.55
N SER A 140 -23.73 -5.77 -3.52
CA SER A 140 -25.04 -6.42 -3.42
C SER A 140 -25.72 -6.19 -2.06
N ILE A 141 -24.97 -6.32 -0.96
CA ILE A 141 -25.49 -6.15 0.41
C ILE A 141 -26.00 -4.73 0.60
N HIS A 142 -25.22 -3.73 0.19
CA HIS A 142 -25.61 -2.32 0.30
C HIS A 142 -26.88 -2.01 -0.50
N ALA A 143 -27.04 -2.62 -1.69
CA ALA A 143 -28.24 -2.43 -2.49
C ALA A 143 -29.48 -3.12 -1.87
N ALA A 144 -29.33 -4.29 -1.26
CA ALA A 144 -30.42 -4.98 -0.56
C ALA A 144 -30.83 -4.22 0.71
N ALA A 145 -29.86 -3.70 1.47
CA ALA A 145 -30.12 -2.89 2.66
C ALA A 145 -30.83 -1.56 2.33
N ALA A 146 -30.52 -0.93 1.19
CA ALA A 146 -31.23 0.26 0.73
C ALA A 146 -32.70 -0.01 0.35
N ALA A 147 -33.01 -1.24 -0.09
CA ALA A 147 -34.38 -1.65 -0.42
C ALA A 147 -35.20 -2.08 0.81
N SER A 148 -34.55 -2.45 1.93
CA SER A 148 -35.21 -2.78 3.19
C SER A 148 -35.14 -1.62 4.20
N GLU A 149 -36.17 -0.76 4.18
CA GLU A 149 -36.44 0.19 5.26
C GLU A 149 -36.85 -0.57 6.54
N GLY A 150 -35.87 -1.11 7.31
CA GLY A 150 -36.24 -1.72 8.60
C GLY A 150 -35.20 -2.50 9.40
N SER A 151 -34.06 -2.94 8.84
CA SER A 151 -33.14 -3.83 9.58
C SER A 151 -31.80 -3.17 9.97
N GLY A 152 -31.80 -2.38 11.05
CA GLY A 152 -30.59 -1.71 11.55
C GLY A 152 -29.48 -2.65 12.06
N ALA A 153 -29.82 -3.85 12.54
CA ALA A 153 -28.84 -4.78 13.12
C ALA A 153 -27.93 -5.49 12.08
N ILE A 154 -28.46 -5.83 10.90
CA ILE A 154 -27.67 -6.43 9.79
C ILE A 154 -26.71 -5.40 9.18
N ARG A 155 -27.12 -4.11 9.15
CA ARG A 155 -26.30 -3.02 8.62
C ARG A 155 -25.00 -2.83 9.42
N ILE A 156 -25.07 -2.88 10.76
CA ILE A 156 -23.91 -2.65 11.63
C ILE A 156 -22.85 -3.77 11.50
N GLY A 157 -23.27 -5.04 11.42
CA GLY A 157 -22.33 -6.17 11.27
C GLY A 157 -21.71 -6.28 9.87
N GLY A 158 -22.48 -5.94 8.82
CA GLY A 158 -21.95 -5.90 7.45
C GLY A 158 -20.95 -4.77 7.24
N ASP A 159 -21.21 -3.59 7.81
CA ASP A 159 -20.32 -2.44 7.68
C ASP A 159 -18.99 -2.65 8.42
N THR A 160 -18.97 -3.27 9.60
CA THR A 160 -17.71 -3.54 10.34
C THR A 160 -16.80 -4.54 9.63
N VAL A 161 -17.36 -5.62 9.08
CA VAL A 161 -16.59 -6.60 8.28
C VAL A 161 -16.07 -5.96 6.99
N THR A 162 -16.88 -5.13 6.34
CA THR A 162 -16.46 -4.39 5.13
C THR A 162 -15.32 -3.41 5.45
N ILE A 163 -15.42 -2.67 6.55
CA ILE A 163 -14.38 -1.74 7.00
C ILE A 163 -13.09 -2.51 7.29
N GLY A 164 -13.17 -3.59 8.07
CA GLY A 164 -11.99 -4.39 8.43
C GLY A 164 -11.27 -4.98 7.21
N PHE A 165 -12.01 -5.49 6.23
CA PHE A 165 -11.43 -5.96 4.97
C PHE A 165 -10.72 -4.81 4.23
N ARG A 166 -11.41 -3.68 4.03
CA ARG A 166 -10.86 -2.50 3.33
C ARG A 166 -9.65 -1.89 4.04
N GLU A 167 -9.60 -1.91 5.36
CA GLU A 167 -8.45 -1.46 6.15
C GLU A 167 -7.23 -2.39 6.03
N GLY A 168 -7.41 -3.63 5.57
CA GLY A 168 -6.30 -4.53 5.26
C GLY A 168 -5.68 -4.31 3.89
N LEU A 169 -6.40 -3.64 2.98
CA LEU A 169 -6.01 -3.44 1.60
C LEU A 169 -5.03 -2.27 1.43
N ASP A 170 -4.04 -2.45 0.57
CA ASP A 170 -3.19 -1.37 0.06
C ASP A 170 -4.02 -0.27 -0.66
N VAL A 171 -3.49 0.94 -0.81
CA VAL A 171 -4.13 2.03 -1.61
C VAL A 171 -4.60 1.54 -2.99
N THR A 172 -3.74 0.89 -3.75
CA THR A 172 -4.03 0.37 -5.09
C THR A 172 -5.17 -0.65 -5.07
N GLU A 173 -5.20 -1.51 -4.06
CA GLU A 173 -6.25 -2.51 -3.87
C GLU A 173 -7.57 -1.86 -3.46
N ARG A 174 -7.52 -0.80 -2.64
CA ARG A 174 -8.70 -0.02 -2.25
C ARG A 174 -9.32 0.71 -3.44
N GLU A 175 -8.50 1.30 -4.31
CA GLU A 175 -8.97 1.91 -5.56
C GLU A 175 -9.66 0.88 -6.44
N LEU A 176 -9.01 -0.27 -6.66
CA LEU A 176 -9.58 -1.35 -7.47
C LEU A 176 -10.89 -1.87 -6.87
N PHE A 177 -10.94 -2.04 -5.55
CA PHE A 177 -12.14 -2.44 -4.84
C PHE A 177 -13.29 -1.46 -5.06
N VAL A 178 -13.03 -0.15 -4.95
CA VAL A 178 -14.04 0.91 -5.19
C VAL A 178 -14.51 0.88 -6.64
N LEU A 179 -13.58 0.78 -7.60
CA LEU A 179 -13.90 0.69 -9.03
C LEU A 179 -14.78 -0.54 -9.33
N ALA A 180 -14.41 -1.71 -8.80
CA ALA A 180 -15.18 -2.94 -8.96
C ALA A 180 -16.58 -2.80 -8.34
N GLN A 181 -16.67 -2.24 -7.12
CA GLN A 181 -17.94 -2.01 -6.44
C GLN A 181 -18.86 -1.04 -7.22
N GLU A 182 -18.30 0.06 -7.74
CA GLU A 182 -19.02 1.01 -8.56
C GLU A 182 -19.48 0.39 -9.88
N SER A 183 -18.63 -0.39 -10.54
CA SER A 183 -18.98 -1.06 -11.81
C SER A 183 -20.18 -1.99 -11.62
N ALA A 184 -20.20 -2.79 -10.55
CA ALA A 184 -21.30 -3.68 -10.21
C ALA A 184 -22.60 -2.90 -9.94
N ARG A 185 -22.51 -1.78 -9.19
CA ARG A 185 -23.67 -0.90 -8.92
C ARG A 185 -24.22 -0.27 -10.20
N ARG A 186 -23.35 0.23 -11.08
CA ARG A 186 -23.76 0.83 -12.36
C ARG A 186 -24.44 -0.20 -13.25
N MET A 187 -23.88 -1.42 -13.34
CA MET A 187 -24.45 -2.52 -14.11
C MET A 187 -25.85 -2.90 -13.60
N LYS A 188 -26.01 -3.04 -12.28
CA LYS A 188 -27.31 -3.36 -11.67
C LYS A 188 -28.37 -2.29 -11.98
N ARG A 189 -28.03 -1.01 -11.79
CA ARG A 189 -28.93 0.12 -12.09
C ARG A 189 -29.33 0.14 -13.56
N TRP A 190 -28.37 -0.09 -14.46
CA TRP A 190 -28.64 -0.16 -15.89
C TRP A 190 -29.63 -1.28 -16.20
N TYR A 191 -29.40 -2.49 -15.67
CA TYR A 191 -30.28 -3.64 -15.85
C TYR A 191 -31.72 -3.33 -15.38
N GLU A 192 -31.88 -2.81 -14.16
CA GLU A 192 -33.18 -2.42 -13.59
C GLU A 192 -33.90 -1.33 -14.40
N SER A 193 -33.17 -0.35 -14.93
CA SER A 193 -33.74 0.71 -15.77
C SER A 193 -34.17 0.19 -17.15
N SER A 194 -33.40 -0.74 -17.72
CA SER A 194 -33.67 -1.33 -19.03
C SER A 194 -34.86 -2.30 -19.00
N GLU A 195 -35.03 -3.07 -17.93
CA GLU A 195 -36.21 -3.94 -17.75
C GLU A 195 -37.50 -3.15 -17.51
N LYS A 196 -37.42 -2.04 -16.75
CA LYS A 196 -38.58 -1.15 -16.53
C LYS A 196 -39.06 -0.45 -17.80
N GLY A 197 -38.17 -0.15 -18.75
CA GLY A 197 -38.54 0.43 -20.04
C GLY A 197 -39.14 -0.57 -21.04
N ARG A 198 -39.12 -1.87 -20.71
CA ARG A 198 -39.59 -2.96 -21.58
C ARG A 198 -40.94 -3.54 -21.15
N ARG A 199 -41.50 -3.07 -20.02
CA ARG A 199 -42.85 -3.36 -19.54
C ARG A 199 -43.73 -2.13 -19.69
#